data_AF-A0A131YNF7-F1
#
_entry.id   AF-A0A131YNF7-F1
#
_cell.length_a   1.000
_cell.length_b   1.000
_cell.length_c   1.000
_cell.angle_alpha   90.00
_cell.angle_beta   90.00
_cell.angle_gamma   90.00
#
_symmetry.space_group_name_H-M   'P 1'
#
loop_
_entity.id
_entity.type
_entity.pdbx_description
1 polymer ?
#
loop_
_entity_poly.entity_id
_entity_poly.type
_entity_poly.pdbx_seq_one_letter_code
_entity_poly.pdbx_strand_id
1 'polypeptide(L)'
;MYVRLREHQSAIKSSGTSHLAIHCKECGCYPVLLESEIIFRSSNQLTREMTDAFHTRKRGDQCVSQPSVLLLENEFVFLASNR
;
A
#
# COMPACT_ATOMS: atom_id res chain seq x y z
N MET A 1 -15.18 3.51 -1.85
CA MET A 1 -13.72 3.74 -2.00
C MET A 1 -13.00 2.99 -0.89
N TYR A 2 -11.95 2.23 -1.20
CA TYR A 2 -11.18 1.48 -0.18
C TYR A 2 -10.56 2.44 0.84
N VAL A 3 -10.49 2.06 2.12
CA VAL A 3 -10.02 2.93 3.21
C VAL A 3 -8.63 3.50 2.92
N ARG A 4 -7.69 2.70 2.40
CA ARG A 4 -6.34 3.18 2.05
C ARG A 4 -6.35 4.24 0.94
N LEU A 5 -7.16 4.06 -0.11
CA LEU A 5 -7.28 5.08 -1.17
C LEU A 5 -7.81 6.40 -0.62
N ARG A 6 -8.70 6.35 0.37
CA ARG A 6 -9.22 7.53 1.06
C ARG A 6 -8.17 8.18 1.95
N GLU A 7 -7.40 7.39 2.68
CA GLU A 7 -6.26 7.87 3.46
C GLU A 7 -5.21 8.54 2.56
N HIS A 8 -4.84 7.92 1.44
CA HIS A 8 -3.94 8.49 0.45
C HIS A 8 -4.48 9.80 -0.11
N GLN A 9 -5.75 9.84 -0.54
CA GLN A 9 -6.37 11.06 -1.05
C GLN A 9 -6.37 12.19 -0.01
N SER A 10 -6.67 11.88 1.25
CA SER A 10 -6.62 12.85 2.33
C SER A 10 -5.20 13.34 2.60
N ALA A 11 -4.21 12.44 2.59
CA ALA A 11 -2.81 12.76 2.86
C ALA A 11 -2.17 13.67 1.81
N ILE A 12 -2.65 13.63 0.56
CA ILE A 12 -2.21 14.53 -0.52
C ILE A 12 -2.86 15.92 -0.39
N LYS A 13 -4.11 15.98 0.09
CA LYS A 13 -4.88 17.23 0.22
C LYS A 13 -4.48 18.04 1.44
N SER A 14 -4.21 17.38 2.57
CA SER A 14 -3.52 18.04 3.67
C SER A 14 -2.06 18.21 3.27
N SER A 15 -1.36 19.24 3.77
CA SER A 15 0.08 19.42 3.61
C SER A 15 0.87 18.31 4.33
N GLY A 16 0.61 17.06 3.95
CA GLY A 16 0.94 15.86 4.67
C GLY A 16 2.41 15.51 4.53
N THR A 17 2.99 15.00 5.61
CA THR A 17 4.36 14.48 5.67
C THR A 17 4.47 13.04 5.15
N SER A 18 3.41 12.51 4.54
CA SER A 18 3.45 11.16 3.96
C SER A 18 4.41 11.11 2.78
N HIS A 19 5.08 9.97 2.59
CA HIS A 19 5.99 9.77 1.45
C HIS A 19 5.32 10.06 0.12
N LEU A 20 4.06 9.65 -0.04
CA LEU A 20 3.27 9.90 -1.24
C LEU A 20 3.07 11.41 -1.49
N ALA A 21 2.68 12.16 -0.45
CA ALA A 21 2.45 13.60 -0.56
C ALA A 21 3.74 14.38 -0.85
N ILE A 22 4.86 14.02 -0.20
CA ILE A 22 6.17 14.60 -0.46
C ILE A 22 6.60 14.33 -1.90
N HIS A 23 6.51 13.08 -2.36
CA HIS A 23 6.85 12.71 -3.73
C HIS A 23 6.02 13.49 -4.76
N CYS A 24 4.70 13.57 -4.58
CA CYS A 24 3.84 14.31 -5.50
C CYS A 24 4.19 15.81 -5.54
N LYS A 25 4.56 16.39 -4.39
CA LYS A 25 4.98 17.79 -4.29
C LYS A 25 6.33 18.04 -4.99
N GLU A 26 7.30 17.17 -4.81
CA GLU A 26 8.65 17.31 -5.37
C GLU A 26 8.70 16.98 -6.87
N CYS A 27 7.99 15.93 -7.29
CA CYS A 27 7.93 15.49 -8.68
C CYS A 27 6.94 16.32 -9.52
N GLY A 28 5.92 16.92 -8.89
CA GLY A 28 4.80 17.58 -9.57
C GLY A 28 3.79 16.59 -10.18
N CYS A 29 3.93 15.28 -9.90
CA CYS A 29 3.02 14.25 -10.35
C CYS A 29 1.75 14.19 -9.48
N TYR A 30 0.69 13.57 -10.00
CA TYR A 30 -0.53 13.29 -9.24
C TYR A 30 -0.78 11.78 -9.21
N PRO A 31 -1.11 11.18 -8.04
CA PRO A 31 -1.31 9.76 -7.96
C PRO A 31 -2.66 9.37 -8.54
N VAL A 32 -2.66 8.28 -9.30
CA VAL A 32 -3.82 7.81 -10.04
C VAL A 32 -4.75 6.98 -9.15
N LEU A 33 -5.33 7.62 -8.13
CA LEU A 33 -6.17 6.96 -7.13
C LEU A 33 -7.54 6.54 -7.68
N LEU A 34 -8.07 7.25 -8.68
CA LEU A 34 -9.39 7.00 -9.25
C LEU A 34 -9.40 5.82 -10.23
N GLU A 35 -8.26 5.52 -10.85
CA GLU A 35 -8.11 4.38 -11.76
C GLU A 35 -7.58 3.13 -11.05
N SER A 36 -7.37 3.22 -9.74
CA SER A 36 -6.96 2.08 -8.92
C SER A 36 -8.10 1.06 -8.81
N GLU A 37 -7.90 -0.10 -9.40
CA GLU A 37 -8.85 -1.22 -9.34
C GLU A 37 -8.78 -1.95 -8.00
N ILE A 38 -9.94 -2.23 -7.41
CA ILE A 38 -10.03 -3.08 -6.22
C ILE A 38 -9.99 -4.54 -6.69
N ILE A 39 -8.84 -5.19 -6.51
CA ILE A 39 -8.58 -6.55 -6.99
C ILE A 39 -9.49 -7.59 -6.31
N PHE A 40 -9.86 -7.38 -5.05
CA PHE A 40 -10.66 -8.34 -4.29
C PHE A 40 -11.42 -7.68 -3.13
N ARG A 41 -12.61 -8.21 -2.80
CA ARG A 41 -13.42 -7.80 -1.64
C ARG A 41 -13.87 -9.03 -0.86
N SER A 42 -13.59 -9.04 0.44
CA SER A 42 -14.08 -10.06 1.39
C SER A 42 -14.38 -9.43 2.74
N SER A 43 -15.48 -9.86 3.36
CA SER A 43 -15.83 -9.53 4.75
C SER A 43 -14.91 -10.24 5.74
N ASN A 44 -14.38 -11.41 5.40
CA ASN A 44 -13.39 -12.12 6.19
C ASN A 44 -12.01 -11.46 6.07
N GLN A 45 -11.45 -11.06 7.22
CA GLN A 45 -10.15 -10.41 7.31
C GLN A 45 -9.01 -11.29 6.79
N LEU A 46 -8.93 -12.54 7.24
CA LEU A 46 -7.87 -13.47 6.86
C LEU A 46 -7.84 -13.69 5.34
N THR A 47 -9.02 -13.90 4.72
CA THR A 47 -9.12 -14.05 3.26
C THR A 47 -8.64 -12.81 2.53
N ARG A 48 -8.99 -11.61 3.04
CA ARG A 48 -8.55 -10.34 2.44
C ARG A 48 -7.04 -10.18 2.53
N GLU A 49 -6.45 -10.44 3.69
CA GLU A 49 -5.01 -10.33 3.93
C GLU A 49 -4.22 -11.34 3.09
N MET A 50 -4.65 -12.60 3.01
CA MET A 50 -4.02 -13.61 2.15
C MET A 50 -4.07 -13.20 0.67
N THR A 51 -5.20 -12.67 0.22
CA THR A 51 -5.38 -12.24 -1.17
C THR A 51 -4.52 -11.02 -1.48
N ASP A 52 -4.46 -10.05 -0.56
CA ASP A 52 -3.63 -8.85 -0.68
C ASP A 52 -2.14 -9.20 -0.71
N ALA A 53 -1.68 -10.09 0.18
CA ALA A 53 -0.29 -10.58 0.19
C ALA A 53 0.07 -11.30 -1.12
N PHE A 54 -0.83 -12.16 -1.63
CA PHE A 54 -0.64 -12.85 -2.90
C PHE A 54 -0.51 -11.85 -4.06
N HIS A 55 -1.43 -10.88 -4.17
CA HIS A 55 -1.41 -9.92 -5.27
C HIS A 55 -0.28 -8.90 -5.16
N THR A 56 0.08 -8.49 -3.95
CA THR A 56 1.24 -7.64 -3.68
C THR A 56 2.51 -8.33 -4.17
N ARG A 57 2.75 -9.59 -3.77
CA ARG A 57 3.89 -10.37 -4.25
C ARG A 57 3.86 -10.63 -5.76
N LYS A 58 2.69 -10.90 -6.34
CA LYS A 58 2.53 -11.19 -7.77
C LYS A 58 2.78 -9.95 -8.65
N ARG A 59 2.35 -8.77 -8.20
CA ARG A 59 2.46 -7.50 -8.95
C ARG A 59 3.75 -6.73 -8.63
N GLY A 60 4.40 -7.00 -7.50
CA GLY A 60 5.70 -6.46 -7.15
C GLY A 60 5.71 -4.93 -7.11
N ASP A 61 6.65 -4.33 -7.85
CA ASP A 61 6.85 -2.89 -8.00
C ASP A 61 5.65 -2.15 -8.63
N GLN A 62 4.76 -2.88 -9.32
CA GLN A 62 3.52 -2.33 -9.87
C GLN A 62 2.39 -2.24 -8.84
N CYS A 63 2.57 -2.74 -7.62
CA CYS A 63 1.55 -2.72 -6.57
C CYS A 63 1.77 -1.56 -5.60
N VAL A 64 0.79 -0.66 -5.48
CA VAL A 64 0.85 0.45 -4.49
C VAL A 64 0.85 -0.03 -3.03
N SER A 65 0.38 -1.27 -2.78
CA SER A 65 0.42 -1.92 -1.46
C SER A 65 1.78 -2.55 -1.15
N GLN A 66 2.68 -2.66 -2.14
CA GLN A 66 4.02 -3.19 -1.92
C GLN A 66 4.76 -2.28 -0.93
N PRO A 67 5.26 -2.82 0.19
CA PRO A 67 6.09 -2.05 1.09
C PRO A 67 7.33 -1.53 0.33
N SER A 68 7.66 -0.26 0.53
CA SER A 68 8.88 0.36 0.02
C SER A 68 10.15 -0.20 0.66
N VAL A 69 10.01 -0.97 1.74
CA VAL A 69 11.06 -1.77 2.34
C VAL A 69 10.98 -3.17 1.75
N LEU A 70 11.97 -3.54 0.94
CA LEU A 70 12.21 -4.94 0.62
C LEU A 70 12.67 -5.64 1.89
N LEU A 71 11.74 -6.30 2.57
CA LEU A 71 12.08 -7.09 3.75
C LEU A 71 12.95 -8.26 3.33
N LEU A 72 14.15 -8.32 3.88
CA LEU A 72 15.03 -9.47 3.78
C LEU A 72 14.45 -10.64 4.60
N GLU A 73 14.85 -11.86 4.27
CA GLU A 73 14.34 -13.07 4.94
C GLU A 73 14.55 -13.03 6.47
N ASN A 74 15.68 -12.47 6.92
CA ASN A 74 15.97 -12.28 8.34
C ASN A 74 15.04 -11.25 9.00
N GLU A 75 14.60 -10.22 8.28
CA GLU A 75 13.63 -9.24 8.78
C GLU A 75 12.23 -9.86 8.89
N PHE A 76 11.85 -10.74 7.96
CA PHE A 76 10.62 -11.54 8.08
C PHE A 76 10.65 -12.44 9.31
N VAL A 77 11.76 -13.15 9.53
CA VAL A 77 11.95 -14.02 10.71
C VAL A 77 11.86 -13.19 12.00
N PHE A 78 12.47 -12.00 12.03
CA PHE A 78 12.42 -11.09 13.17
C PHE A 78 11.00 -10.59 13.46
N LEU A 79 10.26 -10.16 12.42
CA LEU A 79 8.86 -9.73 12.59
C LEU A 79 7.94 -10.88 13.03
N ALA A 80 8.20 -12.11 12.57
CA ALA A 80 7.43 -13.29 12.99
C ALA A 80 7.67 -13.69 14.46
N SER A 81 8.80 -13.28 15.05
CA SER A 81 9.18 -13.63 16.43
C SER A 81 8.76 -12.59 17.47
N ASN A 82 8.31 -11.40 17.05
CA ASN A 82 7.68 -10.39 17.92
C ASN A 82 6.16 -10.56 18.00
N ARG A 83 5.73 -11.68 18.59
CA ARG A 83 4.32 -11.92 18.94
C ARG A 83 4.03 -11.61 20.40
#